data_AF-A0A814NS83-F1
#
_entry.id   AF-A0A814NS83-F1
#
_cell.length_a   1.000
_cell.length_b   1.000
_cell.length_c   1.000
_cell.angle_alpha   90.00
_cell.angle_beta   90.00
_cell.angle_gamma   90.00
#
_symmetry.space_group_name_H-M   'P 1'
#
loop_
_entity.id
_entity.type
_entity.pdbx_description
1 polymer ?
#
loop_
_entity_poly.entity_id
_entity_poly.type
_entity_poly.pdbx_seq_one_letter_code
_entity_poly.pdbx_strand_id
1 'polypeptide(L)'
;MTEQFRDCFVGEKGYDALKKLMRSGNELCTDIAKCWQERYDVEIAYAKGLRKNSEAFQKLAGRSKGSLVEALTTVSTQTNNESEAHNLLANVLLNKISLPMKNLTDTQSKARKPVNKEN
;
A
#
# COMPACT_ATOMS: atom_id res chain seq x y z
N MET A 1 7.94 -36.12 11.75
CA MET A 1 6.58 -36.01 12.31
C MET A 1 6.24 -34.53 12.28
N THR A 2 5.22 -34.11 11.53
CA THR A 2 4.85 -32.69 11.45
C THR A 2 3.99 -32.34 12.66
N GLU A 3 4.48 -31.46 13.52
CA GLU A 3 3.74 -30.99 14.70
C GLU A 3 2.53 -30.16 14.25
N GLN A 4 1.31 -30.64 14.57
CA GLN A 4 0.07 -29.94 14.24
C GLN A 4 -0.49 -29.22 15.46
N PHE A 5 -1.21 -28.11 15.25
CA PHE A 5 -1.80 -27.35 16.37
C PHE A 5 -2.74 -28.19 17.24
N ARG A 6 -3.49 -29.11 16.66
CA ARG A 6 -4.38 -30.02 17.41
C ARG A 6 -3.63 -30.95 18.38
N ASP A 7 -2.36 -31.23 18.10
CA ASP A 7 -1.54 -32.15 18.90
C ASP A 7 -0.70 -31.38 19.95
N CYS A 8 -0.45 -30.08 19.73
CA CYS A 8 0.46 -29.27 20.54
C CYS A 8 -0.24 -28.33 21.54
N PHE A 9 -1.53 -28.04 21.36
CA PHE A 9 -2.28 -27.05 22.17
C PHE A 9 -3.42 -27.68 22.98
N VAL A 10 -3.27 -28.94 23.40
CA VAL A 10 -4.29 -29.71 24.16
C VAL A 10 -4.39 -29.35 25.64
N GLY A 11 -3.48 -28.54 26.18
CA GLY A 11 -3.50 -28.12 27.59
C GLY A 11 -4.54 -27.03 27.89
N GLU A 12 -4.82 -26.81 29.18
CA GLU A 12 -5.84 -25.87 29.68
C GLU A 12 -5.71 -24.44 29.12
N LYS A 13 -4.48 -24.01 28.77
CA LYS A 13 -4.19 -22.69 28.18
C LYS A 13 -3.96 -22.71 26.67
N GLY A 14 -4.00 -23.87 26.03
CA GLY A 14 -3.63 -24.02 24.63
C GLY A 14 -4.59 -23.30 23.68
N TYR A 15 -5.90 -23.44 23.91
CA TYR A 15 -6.90 -22.73 23.13
C TYR A 15 -6.81 -21.20 23.28
N ASP A 16 -6.56 -20.71 24.50
CA ASP A 16 -6.33 -19.28 24.76
C ASP A 16 -5.07 -18.75 24.08
N ALA A 17 -3.99 -19.55 24.03
CA ALA A 17 -2.79 -19.21 23.30
C ALA A 17 -3.06 -19.07 21.79
N LEU A 18 -3.85 -19.98 21.21
CA LEU A 18 -4.27 -19.90 19.80
C LEU A 18 -5.14 -18.66 19.53
N LYS A 19 -6.09 -18.32 20.41
CA LYS A 19 -6.89 -17.09 20.29
C LYS A 19 -6.02 -15.83 20.32
N LYS A 20 -5.01 -15.78 21.19
CA LYS A 20 -4.03 -14.69 21.27
C LYS A 20 -3.18 -14.62 20.00
N LEU A 21 -2.69 -15.76 19.52
CA LEU A 21 -1.93 -15.83 18.27
C LEU A 21 -2.74 -15.26 17.09
N MET A 22 -3.98 -15.73 16.90
CA MET A 22 -4.88 -15.21 15.87
C MET A 22 -5.11 -13.71 15.98
N ARG A 23 -5.27 -13.19 17.21
CA ARG A 23 -5.44 -11.75 17.46
C ARG A 23 -4.20 -10.97 17.02
N SER A 24 -3.04 -11.39 17.51
CA SER A 24 -1.77 -10.72 17.21
C SER A 24 -1.43 -10.74 15.71
N GLY A 25 -1.72 -11.86 15.03
CA GLY A 25 -1.55 -11.96 13.58
C GLY A 25 -2.44 -10.99 12.82
N ASN A 26 -3.71 -10.85 13.21
CA ASN A 26 -4.62 -9.89 12.59
C ASN A 26 -4.20 -8.43 12.85
N GLU A 27 -3.73 -8.12 14.07
CA GLU A 27 -3.19 -6.79 14.41
C GLU A 27 -1.97 -6.47 13.54
N LEU A 28 -1.02 -7.40 13.42
CA LEU A 28 0.13 -7.27 12.54
C LEU A 28 -0.27 -7.04 11.07
N CYS A 29 -1.19 -7.84 10.53
CA CYS A 29 -1.68 -7.66 9.16
C CYS A 29 -2.36 -6.30 8.96
N THR A 30 -3.05 -5.80 9.98
CA THR A 30 -3.68 -4.46 9.95
C THR A 30 -2.62 -3.37 9.89
N ASP A 31 -1.55 -3.47 10.66
CA ASP A 31 -0.47 -2.49 10.64
C ASP A 31 0.33 -2.53 9.33
N ILE A 32 0.59 -3.73 8.78
CA ILE A 32 1.18 -3.88 7.44
C ILE A 32 0.28 -3.23 6.38
N ALA A 33 -1.04 -3.40 6.46
CA ALA A 33 -1.98 -2.78 5.53
C ALA A 33 -1.91 -1.24 5.58
N LYS A 34 -1.79 -0.66 6.78
CA LYS A 34 -1.60 0.79 6.95
C LYS A 34 -0.30 1.27 6.30
N CYS A 35 0.82 0.58 6.51
CA CYS A 35 2.10 0.95 5.88
C CYS A 35 2.00 0.98 4.35
N TRP A 36 1.31 0.01 3.74
CA TRP A 36 1.11 0.01 2.28
C TRP A 36 0.17 1.13 1.81
N GLN A 37 -0.86 1.45 2.60
CA GLN A 37 -1.74 2.58 2.32
C GLN A 37 -0.97 3.90 2.37
N GLU A 38 -0.17 4.12 3.41
CA GLU A 38 0.70 5.30 3.54
C GLU A 38 1.69 5.40 2.39
N ARG A 39 2.30 4.29 1.98
CA ARG A 39 3.21 4.28 0.83
C ARG A 39 2.48 4.65 -0.46
N TYR A 40 1.29 4.10 -0.69
CA TYR A 40 0.45 4.49 -1.83
C TYR A 40 0.16 6.00 -1.83
N ASP A 41 -0.20 6.56 -0.66
CA ASP A 41 -0.54 7.98 -0.52
C ASP A 41 0.67 8.88 -0.83
N VAL A 42 1.88 8.46 -0.46
CA VAL A 42 3.13 9.14 -0.83
C VAL A 42 3.36 9.10 -2.34
N GLU A 43 3.25 7.93 -2.98
CA GLU A 43 3.51 7.78 -4.42
C GLU A 43 2.52 8.60 -5.26
N ILE A 44 1.23 8.59 -4.90
CA ILE A 44 0.21 9.34 -5.65
C ILE A 44 0.38 10.87 -5.45
N ALA A 45 0.78 11.31 -4.27
CA ALA A 45 1.07 12.71 -4.01
C ALA A 45 2.31 13.18 -4.79
N TYR A 46 3.36 12.35 -4.83
CA TYR A 46 4.58 12.65 -5.56
C TYR A 46 4.34 12.76 -7.08
N ALA A 47 3.61 11.79 -7.65
CA ALA A 47 3.19 11.83 -9.05
C ALA A 47 2.44 13.14 -9.39
N LYS A 48 1.47 13.55 -8.56
CA LYS A 48 0.74 14.83 -8.73
C LYS A 48 1.68 16.04 -8.69
N GLY A 49 2.66 16.03 -7.79
CA GLY A 49 3.69 17.07 -7.70
C GLY A 49 4.54 17.18 -8.96
N LEU A 50 5.03 16.04 -9.46
CA LEU A 50 5.79 15.96 -10.71
C LEU A 50 4.97 16.46 -11.91
N ARG A 51 3.69 16.06 -12.03
CA ARG A 51 2.81 16.55 -13.09
C ARG A 51 2.68 18.07 -13.08
N LYS A 52 2.47 18.67 -11.90
CA LYS A 52 2.40 20.13 -11.75
C LYS A 52 3.71 20.81 -12.15
N ASN A 53 4.86 20.23 -11.80
CA ASN A 53 6.16 20.75 -12.21
C ASN A 53 6.36 20.67 -13.74
N SER A 54 5.96 19.55 -14.35
CA SER A 54 5.99 19.40 -15.80
C SER A 54 5.17 20.49 -16.50
N GLU A 55 3.94 20.75 -16.05
CA GLU A 55 3.09 21.83 -16.57
C GLU A 55 3.73 23.22 -16.41
N ALA A 56 4.46 23.45 -15.32
CA ALA A 56 5.20 24.70 -15.11
C ALA A 56 6.35 24.85 -16.12
N PHE A 57 7.12 23.80 -16.38
CA PHE A 57 8.17 23.80 -17.39
C PHE A 57 7.61 24.04 -18.81
N GLN A 58 6.46 23.46 -19.17
CA GLN A 58 5.81 23.73 -20.45
C GLN A 58 5.44 25.21 -20.62
N LYS A 59 4.89 25.83 -19.56
CA LYS A 59 4.55 27.25 -19.56
C LYS A 59 5.80 28.13 -19.72
N LEU A 60 6.91 27.75 -19.11
CA LEU A 60 8.20 28.45 -19.26
C LEU A 60 8.77 28.27 -20.67
N ALA A 61 8.69 27.07 -21.24
CA ALA A 61 9.12 26.79 -22.61
C ALA A 61 8.38 27.68 -23.61
N GLY A 62 7.07 27.84 -23.47
CA GLY A 62 6.25 28.71 -24.33
C GLY A 62 6.59 30.21 -24.26
N ARG A 63 7.34 30.64 -23.23
CA ARG A 63 7.83 32.03 -23.08
C ARG A 63 9.31 32.17 -23.45
N SER A 64 9.98 31.07 -23.77
CA SER A 64 11.42 31.01 -24.05
C SER A 64 11.71 31.09 -25.55
N LYS A 65 12.99 31.22 -25.92
CA LYS A 65 13.44 31.27 -27.32
C LYS A 65 14.70 30.43 -27.51
N GLY A 66 14.90 29.94 -28.74
CA GLY A 66 16.09 29.17 -29.11
C GLY A 66 16.18 27.83 -28.38
N SER A 67 17.42 27.40 -28.09
CA SER A 67 17.71 26.11 -27.45
C SER A 67 17.10 25.95 -26.06
N LEU A 68 16.76 27.05 -25.38
CA LEU A 68 16.10 26.98 -24.08
C LEU A 68 14.68 26.38 -24.17
N VAL A 69 13.97 26.58 -25.29
CA VAL A 69 12.66 25.96 -25.52
C VAL A 69 12.79 24.44 -25.56
N GLU A 70 13.75 23.95 -26.32
CA GLU A 70 14.02 22.50 -26.47
C GLU A 70 14.42 21.87 -25.14
N ALA A 71 15.31 22.53 -24.37
CA ALA A 71 15.71 22.06 -23.06
C ALA A 71 14.53 21.99 -22.07
N LEU A 72 13.71 23.05 -21.99
CA LEU A 72 12.55 23.08 -21.08
C LEU A 72 11.45 22.10 -21.47
N THR A 73 11.21 21.92 -22.78
CA THR A 73 10.30 20.88 -23.27
C THR A 73 10.80 19.48 -22.91
N THR A 74 12.10 19.22 -23.08
CA THR A 74 12.70 17.93 -22.72
C THR A 74 12.54 17.64 -21.22
N VAL A 75 12.87 18.61 -20.36
CA VAL A 75 12.70 18.48 -18.90
C VAL A 75 11.24 18.26 -18.54
N SER A 76 10.31 18.99 -19.16
CA SER A 76 8.87 18.76 -18.97
C SER A 76 8.46 17.33 -19.32
N THR A 77 8.88 16.83 -20.48
CA THR A 77 8.54 15.48 -20.93
C THR A 77 9.09 14.42 -19.97
N GLN A 78 10.36 14.52 -19.57
CA GLN A 78 10.97 13.59 -18.61
C GLN A 78 10.24 13.63 -17.25
N THR A 79 9.96 14.82 -16.73
CA THR A 79 9.21 14.99 -15.47
C THR A 79 7.79 14.39 -15.57
N ASN A 80 7.14 14.52 -16.72
CA ASN A 80 5.82 13.91 -16.92
C ASN A 80 5.89 12.37 -16.98
N ASN A 81 6.91 11.82 -17.64
CA ASN A 81 7.12 10.37 -17.70
C ASN A 81 7.37 9.79 -16.30
N GLU A 82 8.16 10.48 -15.47
CA GLU A 82 8.36 10.11 -14.06
C GLU A 82 7.04 10.17 -13.28
N SER A 83 6.26 11.24 -13.45
CA SER A 83 4.91 11.34 -12.86
C SER A 83 4.04 10.13 -13.22
N GLU A 84 4.02 9.72 -14.49
CA GLU A 84 3.25 8.57 -14.96
C GLU A 84 3.74 7.25 -14.36
N ALA A 85 5.06 7.05 -14.27
CA ALA A 85 5.65 5.88 -13.65
C ALA A 85 5.27 5.77 -12.16
N HIS A 86 5.35 6.87 -11.41
CA HIS A 86 4.93 6.91 -10.00
C HIS A 86 3.41 6.70 -9.84
N ASN A 87 2.60 7.24 -10.76
CA ASN A 87 1.15 7.00 -10.75
C ASN A 87 0.84 5.51 -10.99
N LEU A 88 1.52 4.87 -11.95
CA LEU A 88 1.38 3.44 -12.21
C LEU A 88 1.76 2.60 -10.98
N LEU A 89 2.89 2.92 -10.34
CA LEU A 89 3.30 2.27 -9.10
C LEU A 89 2.23 2.42 -8.01
N ALA A 90 1.72 3.63 -7.78
CA ALA A 90 0.65 3.87 -6.83
C ALA A 90 -0.57 2.98 -7.13
N ASN A 91 -1.01 2.90 -8.38
CA ASN A 91 -2.14 2.05 -8.76
C ASN A 91 -1.87 0.56 -8.50
N VAL A 92 -0.64 0.08 -8.73
CA VAL A 92 -0.26 -1.29 -8.40
C VAL A 92 -0.30 -1.52 -6.90
N LEU A 93 0.28 -0.62 -6.10
CA LEU A 93 0.26 -0.70 -4.63
C LEU A 93 -1.16 -0.77 -4.10
N LEU A 94 -2.05 0.11 -4.57
CA LEU A 94 -3.45 0.15 -4.14
C LEU A 94 -4.18 -1.15 -4.48
N ASN A 95 -4.16 -1.55 -5.76
CA ASN A 95 -5.02 -2.62 -6.26
C ASN A 95 -4.48 -4.02 -5.96
N LYS A 96 -3.17 -4.19 -5.90
CA LYS A 96 -2.53 -5.50 -5.69
C LYS A 96 -2.12 -5.74 -4.24
N ILE A 97 -2.05 -4.70 -3.41
CA ILE A 97 -1.58 -4.83 -2.03
C ILE A 97 -2.59 -4.22 -1.04
N SER A 98 -2.79 -2.90 -1.04
CA SER A 98 -3.55 -2.23 0.02
C SER A 98 -5.01 -2.70 0.11
N LEU A 99 -5.72 -2.80 -1.01
CA LEU A 99 -7.11 -3.30 -1.04
C LEU A 99 -7.21 -4.79 -0.66
N PRO A 100 -6.41 -5.71 -1.25
CA PRO A 100 -6.37 -7.11 -0.80
C PRO A 100 -6.07 -7.29 0.69
N MET A 101 -5.11 -6.52 1.22
CA MET A 101 -4.74 -6.59 2.63
C MET A 101 -5.89 -6.14 3.54
N LYS A 102 -6.57 -5.04 3.19
CA LYS A 102 -7.76 -4.59 3.91
C LYS A 102 -8.87 -5.64 3.90
N ASN A 103 -9.11 -6.26 2.74
CA ASN A 103 -10.09 -7.34 2.63
C ASN A 103 -9.73 -8.55 3.50
N LEU A 104 -8.45 -8.91 3.55
CA LEU A 104 -7.95 -9.99 4.41
C LEU A 104 -8.22 -9.68 5.89
N THR A 105 -7.84 -8.49 6.36
CA THR A 105 -8.01 -8.11 7.77
C THR A 105 -9.48 -8.03 8.16
N ASP A 106 -10.36 -7.55 7.28
CA ASP A 106 -11.80 -7.51 7.52
C ASP A 106 -12.40 -8.92 7.58
N THR A 107 -11.94 -9.82 6.71
CA THR A 107 -12.37 -11.22 6.68
C THR A 107 -11.94 -11.95 7.94
N GLN A 108 -10.68 -11.80 8.35
CA GLN A 108 -10.14 -12.39 9.58
C GLN A 108 -10.85 -11.84 10.82
N SER A 109 -11.12 -10.54 10.87
CA SER A 109 -11.89 -9.92 11.96
C SER A 109 -13.29 -10.52 12.10
N LYS A 110 -14.01 -10.72 10.98
CA LYS A 110 -15.34 -11.37 10.98
C LYS A 110 -15.28 -12.83 11.40
N ALA A 111 -14.31 -13.60 10.89
CA ALA A 111 -14.14 -15.02 11.21
C ALA A 111 -13.86 -15.27 12.71
N ARG A 112 -13.28 -14.30 13.42
CA ARG A 112 -13.00 -14.40 14.86
C ARG A 112 -14.21 -14.16 15.77
N LYS A 113 -15.27 -13.49 15.29
CA LYS A 113 -16.46 -13.21 16.11
C LYS A 113 -17.12 -14.45 16.73
N PRO A 114 -17.36 -15.57 16.01
CA PRO A 114 -17.94 -16.77 16.60
C PRO A 114 -16.99 -17.46 17.59
N VAL A 115 -15.68 -17.51 17.30
CA VAL A 115 -14.65 -18.14 18.15
C VAL A 115 -14.57 -17.51 19.55
N ASN A 116 -14.91 -16.23 19.68
CA ASN A 116 -14.94 -15.52 20.97
C ASN A 116 -16.27 -15.66 21.73
N LYS A 117 -17.30 -16.28 21.14
CA LYS A 117 -18.64 -16.41 21.73
C LYS A 117 -18.92 -17.79 22.34
N GLU A 118 -18.11 -18.79 22.01
CA GLU A 118 -18.21 -20.12 22.63
C GLU A 118 -17.50 -20.08 23.99
N ASN A 119 -18.32 -19.94 25.04
CA ASN A 119 -17.99 -20.28 26.43
C ASN A 119 -18.85 -21.48 26.83
#